data_AF-A0A7X9XGL4-F1
#
_entry.id   AF-A0A7X9XGL4-F1
#
_cell.length_a   1.000
_cell.length_b   1.000
_cell.length_c   1.000
_cell.angle_alpha   90.00
_cell.angle_beta   90.00
_cell.angle_gamma   90.00
#
_symmetry.space_group_name_H-M   'P 1'
#
loop_
_entity.id
_entity.type
_entity.pdbx_description
1 polymer ?
#
loop_
_entity_poly.entity_id
_entity_poly.type
_entity_poly.pdbx_seq_one_letter_code
_entity_poly.pdbx_strand_id
1 'polypeptide(L)'
;MDKYDVLKLDNQLCFPLYALSREIIKLYKPYLDKLNLTYTQYVAMLVIWEEKKIVFKELGKKLHLDSGTLTPVLKKLESMGLIEKYRTKEDD
;
A
#
# COMPACT_ATOMS: atom_id res chain seq x y z
N MET A 1 40.98 -6.84 1.20
CA MET A 1 39.56 -6.48 0.96
C MET A 1 38.92 -6.30 2.33
N ASP A 2 38.30 -5.16 2.60
CA ASP A 2 37.68 -4.89 3.90
C ASP A 2 36.57 -5.92 4.17
N LYS A 3 36.50 -6.45 5.40
CA LYS A 3 35.52 -7.46 5.81
C LYS A 3 34.07 -6.99 5.58
N TYR A 4 33.85 -5.68 5.54
CA TYR A 4 32.53 -5.07 5.41
C TYR A 4 32.27 -4.44 4.04
N ASP A 5 33.11 -4.71 3.03
CA ASP A 5 32.92 -4.17 1.68
C ASP A 5 31.55 -4.56 1.09
N VAL A 6 31.08 -5.78 1.38
CA VAL A 6 29.75 -6.28 1.00
C VAL A 6 28.59 -5.55 1.68
N LEU A 7 28.84 -4.75 2.73
CA LEU A 7 27.83 -3.97 3.44
C LEU A 7 27.81 -2.49 3.02
N LYS A 8 28.70 -2.08 2.11
CA LYS A 8 28.66 -0.71 1.56
C LYS A 8 27.33 -0.47 0.86
N LEU A 9 26.84 0.77 0.99
CA LEU A 9 25.54 1.20 0.47
C LEU A 9 25.40 0.95 -1.04
N ASP A 10 26.45 1.28 -1.79
CA ASP A 10 26.50 1.12 -3.26
C ASP A 10 26.44 -0.35 -3.69
N ASN A 11 26.77 -1.27 -2.76
CA ASN A 11 26.69 -2.72 -2.99
C ASN A 11 25.34 -3.31 -2.56
N GLN A 12 24.44 -2.52 -1.95
CA GLN A 12 23.13 -2.98 -1.49
C GLN A 12 22.06 -2.72 -2.56
N LEU A 13 21.57 -3.76 -3.24
CA LEU A 13 20.44 -3.63 -4.18
C LEU A 13 19.17 -3.06 -3.52
N CYS A 14 18.98 -3.29 -2.22
CA CYS A 14 17.81 -2.78 -1.49
C CYS A 14 17.79 -1.24 -1.42
N PHE A 15 18.96 -0.59 -1.43
CA PHE A 15 19.05 0.85 -1.29
C PHE A 15 18.52 1.65 -2.48
N PRO A 16 18.93 1.40 -3.74
CA PRO A 16 18.34 2.09 -4.89
C PRO A 16 16.84 1.81 -5.03
N LEU A 17 16.36 0.61 -4.68
CA LEU A 17 14.92 0.30 -4.67
C LEU A 17 14.17 1.11 -3.60
N TYR A 18 14.74 1.24 -2.40
CA TYR A 18 14.20 2.09 -1.34
C TYR A 18 14.17 3.57 -1.76
N ALA A 19 15.26 4.08 -2.33
CA ALA A 19 15.36 5.45 -2.82
C ALA A 19 14.34 5.73 -3.94
N LEU A 20 14.22 4.82 -4.91
CA LEU A 20 13.24 4.89 -5.99
C LEU A 20 11.80 4.90 -5.46
N SER A 21 11.47 4.00 -4.53
CA SER A 21 10.14 3.95 -3.91
C SER A 21 9.77 5.28 -3.25
N ARG A 22 10.72 5.92 -2.53
CA ARG A 22 10.51 7.23 -1.92
C ARG A 22 10.28 8.34 -2.95
N GLU A 23 11.04 8.36 -4.04
CA GLU A 23 10.84 9.35 -5.10
C GLU A 23 9.51 9.16 -5.82
N ILE A 24 9.07 7.91 -6.06
CA ILE A 24 7.73 7.62 -6.60
C ILE A 24 6.65 8.19 -5.68
N ILE A 25 6.71 7.90 -4.37
CA ILE A 25 5.73 8.41 -3.40
C ILE A 25 5.70 9.95 -3.43
N LYS A 26 6.86 10.60 -3.50
CA LYS A 26 6.99 12.06 -3.56
C LYS A 26 6.38 12.65 -4.84
N LEU A 27 6.54 11.98 -5.98
CA LEU A 27 5.94 12.40 -7.25
C LEU A 27 4.41 12.32 -7.23
N TYR A 28 3.84 11.32 -6.55
CA TYR A 28 2.38 11.17 -6.42
C TYR A 28 1.77 12.13 -5.39
N LYS A 29 2.53 12.53 -4.37
CA LYS A 29 2.06 13.38 -3.27
C LYS A 29 1.21 14.60 -3.69
N PRO A 30 1.65 15.49 -4.61
CA PRO A 30 0.86 16.69 -4.95
C PRO A 30 -0.50 16.39 -5.60
N TYR A 31 -0.67 15.20 -6.19
CA TYR A 31 -1.94 14.77 -6.77
C TYR A 31 -2.84 14.14 -5.70
N LEU A 32 -2.27 13.29 -4.85
CA LEU A 32 -3.01 12.60 -3.79
C LEU A 32 -3.43 13.54 -2.66
N ASP A 33 -2.63 14.57 -2.36
CA ASP A 33 -2.97 15.59 -1.36
C ASP A 33 -4.29 16.31 -1.73
N LYS A 34 -4.56 16.53 -3.02
CA LYS A 34 -5.82 17.13 -3.51
C LYS A 34 -7.04 16.22 -3.28
N LEU A 35 -6.81 14.92 -3.15
CA LEU A 35 -7.82 13.90 -2.91
C LEU A 35 -7.87 13.48 -1.43
N ASN A 36 -7.05 14.08 -0.57
CA ASN A 36 -6.85 13.70 0.82
C ASN A 36 -6.48 12.21 0.98
N LEU A 37 -5.66 11.69 0.07
CA LEU A 37 -5.21 10.29 0.03
C LEU A 37 -3.72 10.17 0.33
N THR A 38 -3.34 9.08 1.00
CA THR A 38 -1.94 8.63 1.06
C THR A 38 -1.62 7.69 -0.10
N TYR A 39 -0.33 7.45 -0.37
CA TYR A 39 0.08 6.52 -1.41
C TYR A 39 -0.41 5.08 -1.15
N THR A 40 -0.35 4.60 0.09
CA THR A 40 -0.85 3.27 0.47
C THR A 40 -2.37 3.16 0.28
N GLN A 41 -3.12 4.21 0.63
CA GLN A 41 -4.56 4.27 0.38
C GLN A 41 -4.87 4.25 -1.12
N TYR A 42 -4.13 5.01 -1.92
CA TYR A 42 -4.26 4.99 -3.38
C TYR A 42 -4.00 3.61 -3.96
N VAL A 43 -2.93 2.93 -3.55
CA VAL A 43 -2.61 1.57 -4.00
C VAL A 43 -3.71 0.57 -3.61
N ALA A 44 -4.29 0.70 -2.41
CA ALA A 44 -5.45 -0.10 -2.03
C ALA A 44 -6.68 0.19 -2.91
N MET A 45 -6.92 1.46 -3.24
CA MET A 45 -8.00 1.85 -4.15
C MET A 45 -7.80 1.33 -5.57
N LEU A 46 -6.57 1.23 -6.08
CA LEU A 46 -6.30 0.62 -7.40
C LEU A 46 -6.86 -0.81 -7.50
N VAL A 47 -6.58 -1.64 -6.50
CA VAL A 47 -7.09 -3.02 -6.44
C VAL A 47 -8.61 -3.03 -6.31
N ILE A 48 -9.18 -2.17 -5.46
CA ILE A 48 -10.63 -2.11 -5.24
C ILE A 48 -11.36 -1.61 -6.50
N TRP A 49 -10.80 -0.65 -7.24
CA TRP A 49 -11.37 -0.17 -8.48
C TRP A 49 -11.35 -1.21 -9.60
N GLU A 50 -10.31 -2.05 -9.64
CA GLU A 50 -10.19 -3.17 -10.57
C GLU A 50 -11.21 -4.27 -10.24
N GLU A 51 -11.23 -4.73 -8.99
CA GLU A 51 -12.01 -5.91 -8.57
C GLU A 51 -13.49 -5.60 -8.29
N LYS A 52 -13.83 -4.32 -8.02
CA LYS A 52 -15.14 -3.82 -7.53
C LYS A 52 -15.55 -4.34 -6.15
N LYS A 53 -15.23 -5.60 -5.83
CA LYS A 53 -15.52 -6.30 -4.58
C LYS A 53 -14.38 -7.27 -4.29
N ILE A 54 -13.81 -7.21 -3.09
CA ILE A 54 -12.69 -8.07 -2.71
C ILE A 54 -12.76 -8.40 -1.22
N VAL A 55 -12.47 -9.64 -0.87
CA VAL A 55 -12.35 -10.08 0.53
C VAL A 55 -11.06 -9.53 1.14
N PHE A 56 -11.12 -9.09 2.40
CA PHE A 56 -10.00 -8.50 3.13
C PHE A 56 -8.69 -9.30 3.00
N LYS A 57 -8.77 -10.63 3.12
CA LYS A 57 -7.62 -11.53 3.03
C LYS A 57 -6.94 -11.50 1.66
N GLU A 58 -7.73 -11.44 0.59
CA GLU A 58 -7.19 -11.39 -0.78
C GLU A 58 -6.61 -10.01 -1.10
N LEU A 59 -7.21 -8.94 -0.57
CA LEU A 59 -6.63 -7.59 -0.68
C LEU A 59 -5.26 -7.52 -0.01
N GLY A 60 -5.12 -8.07 1.20
CA GLY A 60 -3.82 -8.15 1.89
C GLY A 60 -2.77 -8.92 1.09
N LYS A 61 -3.15 -10.05 0.47
CA LYS A 61 -2.26 -10.82 -0.40
C LYS A 61 -1.81 -10.03 -1.63
N LYS A 62 -2.74 -9.40 -2.36
CA LYS A 62 -2.42 -8.60 -3.56
C LYS A 62 -1.50 -7.42 -3.25
N LEU A 63 -1.67 -6.80 -2.08
CA LEU A 63 -0.88 -5.64 -1.65
C LEU A 63 0.41 -6.01 -0.93
N HIS A 64 0.64 -7.29 -0.63
CA HIS A 64 1.72 -7.73 0.26
C HIS A 64 1.71 -7.00 1.62
N LEU A 65 0.52 -6.75 2.18
CA LEU A 65 0.32 -6.07 3.46
C LEU A 65 -0.27 -7.02 4.50
N ASP A 66 0.20 -6.89 5.73
CA ASP A 66 -0.37 -7.58 6.88
C ASP A 66 -1.65 -6.89 7.38
N SER A 67 -2.40 -7.61 8.22
CA SER A 67 -3.67 -7.13 8.77
C SER A 67 -3.53 -5.86 9.61
N GLY A 68 -2.42 -5.69 10.33
CA GLY A 68 -2.13 -4.53 11.17
C GLY A 68 -1.94 -3.25 10.36
N THR A 69 -1.35 -3.36 9.17
CA THR A 69 -1.20 -2.25 8.23
C THR A 69 -2.50 -1.98 7.45
N LEU A 70 -3.19 -3.01 6.98
CA LEU A 70 -4.35 -2.86 6.10
C LEU A 70 -5.60 -2.37 6.85
N THR A 71 -5.80 -2.79 8.10
CA THR A 71 -6.97 -2.39 8.91
C THR A 71 -7.13 -0.86 9.06
N PRO A 72 -6.12 -0.10 9.51
CA PRO A 72 -6.24 1.36 9.63
C PRO A 72 -6.42 2.05 8.26
N VAL A 73 -5.79 1.52 7.20
CA VAL A 73 -5.95 2.04 5.82
C VAL A 73 -7.40 1.94 5.38
N LEU A 74 -8.02 0.76 5.49
CA LEU A 74 -9.41 0.55 5.08
C LEU A 74 -10.39 1.33 5.97
N LYS A 75 -10.17 1.39 7.29
CA LYS A 75 -10.99 2.22 8.18
C LYS A 75 -10.99 3.68 7.75
N LYS A 76 -9.84 4.21 7.33
CA LYS A 76 -9.73 5.60 6.88
C LYS A 76 -10.44 5.80 5.54
N LEU A 77 -10.26 4.90 4.58
CA LEU A 77 -10.98 4.94 3.29
C LEU A 77 -12.50 4.85 3.46
N GLU A 78 -12.98 4.00 4.37
CA GLU A 78 -14.40 3.86 4.71
C GLU A 78 -14.92 5.17 5.33
N SER A 79 -14.17 5.79 6.25
CA SER A 79 -14.54 7.09 6.83
C SER A 79 -14.57 8.24 5.83
N MET A 80 -13.85 8.10 4.71
CA MET A 80 -13.87 9.05 3.59
C MET A 80 -15.01 8.78 2.61
N GLY A 81 -15.80 7.72 2.81
CA GLY A 81 -16.88 7.31 1.91
C GLY A 81 -16.41 6.71 0.59
N LEU A 82 -15.13 6.31 0.49
CA LEU A 82 -14.55 5.77 -0.74
C LEU A 82 -14.78 4.28 -0.91
N ILE A 83 -15.04 3.58 0.19
CA ILE A 83 -15.31 2.14 0.24
C ILE A 83 -16.42 1.85 1.24
N GLU A 84 -17.08 0.71 1.09
CA GLU A 84 -18.05 0.19 2.03
C GLU A 84 -17.71 -1.26 2.41
N LYS A 85 -17.95 -1.62 3.67
CA LYS A 85 -17.93 -3.03 4.07
C LYS A 85 -19.27 -3.66 3.75
N TYR A 86 -19.21 -4.83 3.11
CA TYR A 86 -20.37 -5.70 2.95
C TYR A 86 -20.08 -7.03 3.64
N ARG A 87 -21.15 -7.67 4.13
CA ARG A 87 -21.11 -9.07 4.57
C ARG A 87 -21.86 -9.90 3.55
N THR A 88 -21.23 -10.97 3.07
CA THR A 88 -21.90 -12.03 2.34
C THR A 88 -22.60 -12.94 3.33
N LYS A 89 -23.81 -13.41 3.00
CA LYS A 89 -24.57 -14.39 3.80
C LYS A 89 -23.90 -15.78 3.87
N GLU A 90 -22.79 -15.97 3.17
CA GLU A 90 -22.05 -17.23 3.10
C GLU A 90 -20.94 -17.34 4.16
N ASP A 91 -20.75 -16.32 5.01
CA ASP A 91 -19.84 -16.34 6.17
C ASP A 91 -20.63 -16.33 7.51
N ASP A 92 -21.63 -17.22 7.63
CA ASP A 92 -22.19 -17.68 8.92
C ASP A 92 -21.99 -19.21 9.05
#